data_AF-A0A8T0G135-F1
#
_entry.id   AF-A0A8T0G135-F1
#
_cell.length_a   1.000
_cell.length_b   1.000
_cell.length_c   1.000
_cell.angle_alpha   90.00
_cell.angle_beta   90.00
_cell.angle_gamma   90.00
#
_symmetry.space_group_name_H-M   'P 1'
#
loop_
_entity.id
_entity.type
_entity.pdbx_description
1 polymer ?
#
loop_
_entity_poly.entity_id
_entity_poly.type
_entity_poly.pdbx_seq_one_letter_code
_entity_poly.pdbx_strand_id
1 'polypeptide(L)'
;MLKNEDSICLIVIILIANLVSISPKEEQPVCIKLDGGNTCHSKDPNPYRYYGTKTPYRIATQNNNESDIPLEGCTPIVFYMLSRHATRYPDEEYIVDLIKLLPALKKNITESFLAGKTKLCIEDMEKIEKFELNMKKEDDNRINKNIDFEGKVNDGLLNFHKTCKKLRKKCDDPSYDVKEIDSFQNGVLMKNVVKSVSERIGVPLTKDDIKLLYITCVFGYALNNSDAWCSVFSNDDLRVLEFNDDIDDYYKDAYGNDVNYKQACPIARYIFNLFKSGENSNDTKVVLHFSHAGAIKKVYAMFGLFRDELPLTADAFCSEQNRKWRSSLIAPFNTNIELVLYQCGEEYKVATFHNEKPVKVNGCDDEFCSFNKFSATYEPMSKACNVSKICCTCCKE
;
A
#
# COMPACT_ATOMS: atom_id res chain seq x y z
N MET A 1 58.52 -43.48 6.39
CA MET A 1 57.87 -43.67 5.08
C MET A 1 56.35 -43.48 5.19
N LEU A 2 55.90 -42.40 5.85
CA LEU A 2 54.49 -42.04 6.08
C LEU A 2 54.47 -40.52 6.26
N LYS A 3 54.48 -39.73 5.19
CA LYS A 3 54.35 -38.25 5.29
C LYS A 3 53.74 -37.57 4.06
N ASN A 4 53.29 -38.31 3.04
CA ASN A 4 52.83 -37.72 1.78
C ASN A 4 51.33 -37.87 1.48
N GLU A 5 50.62 -38.79 2.12
CA GLU A 5 49.18 -38.98 1.86
C GLU A 5 48.30 -38.02 2.68
N ASP A 6 48.68 -37.71 3.93
CA ASP A 6 47.90 -36.81 4.79
C ASP A 6 47.90 -35.34 4.32
N SER A 7 49.01 -34.86 3.74
CA SER A 7 49.10 -33.50 3.19
C SER A 7 48.25 -33.32 1.93
N ILE A 8 48.14 -34.35 1.08
CA ILE A 8 47.29 -34.30 -0.11
C ILE A 8 45.82 -34.29 0.30
N CYS A 9 45.45 -35.09 1.30
CA CYS A 9 44.09 -35.12 1.83
C CYS A 9 43.66 -33.78 2.44
N LEU A 10 44.55 -33.12 3.19
CA LEU A 10 44.27 -31.79 3.77
C LEU A 10 44.10 -30.70 2.70
N ILE A 11 44.92 -30.71 1.64
CA ILE A 11 44.84 -29.74 0.53
C ILE A 11 43.56 -29.95 -0.28
N VAL A 12 43.17 -31.21 -0.53
CA VAL A 12 41.91 -31.54 -1.23
C VAL A 12 40.70 -31.13 -0.39
N ILE A 13 40.72 -31.31 0.92
CA ILE A 13 39.65 -30.86 1.82
C ILE A 13 39.55 -29.33 1.86
N ILE A 14 40.69 -28.61 1.86
CA ILE A 14 40.69 -27.13 1.82
C ILE A 14 40.21 -26.61 0.45
N LEU A 15 40.54 -27.27 -0.66
CA LEU A 15 40.04 -26.91 -1.99
C LEU A 15 38.55 -27.19 -2.14
N ILE A 16 38.04 -28.31 -1.59
CA ILE A 16 36.60 -28.62 -1.58
C ILE A 16 35.85 -27.68 -0.62
N ALA A 17 36.41 -27.33 0.54
CA ALA A 17 35.80 -26.36 1.46
C ALA A 17 35.75 -24.93 0.88
N ASN A 18 36.74 -24.55 0.06
CA ASN A 18 36.72 -23.28 -0.68
C ASN A 18 35.76 -23.31 -1.89
N LEU A 19 35.47 -24.49 -2.47
CA LEU A 19 34.45 -24.65 -3.52
C LEU A 19 33.01 -24.68 -2.96
N VAL A 20 32.82 -25.08 -1.70
CA VAL A 20 31.51 -25.11 -1.02
C VAL A 20 31.08 -23.74 -0.49
N SER A 21 31.96 -22.72 -0.54
CA SER A 21 31.64 -21.35 -0.12
C SER A 21 31.12 -20.44 -1.26
N ILE A 22 30.97 -20.97 -2.48
CA ILE A 22 30.24 -20.27 -3.53
C ILE A 22 28.77 -20.67 -3.39
N SER A 23 28.07 -19.99 -2.48
CA SER A 23 26.61 -19.89 -2.55
C SER A 23 26.25 -19.56 -3.99
N PRO A 24 25.24 -20.20 -4.61
CA PRO A 24 24.76 -19.73 -5.90
C PRO A 24 24.45 -18.25 -5.73
N LYS A 25 24.97 -17.40 -6.63
CA LYS A 25 24.42 -16.05 -6.79
C LYS A 25 22.92 -16.26 -6.89
N GLU A 26 22.14 -15.74 -5.94
CA GLU A 26 20.68 -15.74 -6.04
C GLU A 26 20.35 -15.22 -7.44
N GLU A 27 19.97 -16.13 -8.34
CA GLU A 27 19.67 -15.78 -9.71
C GLU A 27 18.49 -14.81 -9.71
N GLN A 28 18.56 -13.80 -10.58
CA GLN A 28 17.47 -12.87 -10.72
C GLN A 28 16.19 -13.64 -11.04
N PRO A 29 15.08 -13.40 -10.29
CA PRO A 29 13.82 -14.05 -10.59
C PRO A 29 13.40 -13.76 -12.04
N VAL A 30 13.16 -14.81 -12.82
CA VAL A 30 13.03 -14.76 -14.30
C VAL A 30 11.83 -13.93 -14.79
N CYS A 31 10.95 -13.47 -13.91
CA CYS A 31 9.70 -12.78 -14.27
C CYS A 31 9.82 -11.26 -14.54
N ILE A 32 11.01 -10.67 -14.35
CA ILE A 32 11.27 -9.24 -14.53
C ILE A 32 12.66 -8.98 -15.13
N LYS A 33 12.86 -7.78 -15.66
CA LYS A 33 14.12 -7.31 -16.22
C LYS A 33 14.60 -6.04 -15.52
N LEU A 34 15.48 -6.20 -14.55
CA LEU A 34 16.10 -5.10 -13.78
C LEU A 34 17.48 -4.74 -14.36
N ASP A 35 17.48 -4.23 -15.59
CA ASP A 35 18.69 -3.89 -16.36
C ASP A 35 18.79 -2.38 -16.67
N GLY A 36 18.06 -1.55 -15.93
CA GLY A 36 17.94 -0.11 -16.13
C GLY A 36 17.04 0.31 -17.31
N GLY A 37 16.65 -0.61 -18.20
CA GLY A 37 15.74 -0.33 -19.32
C GLY A 37 16.21 0.74 -20.31
N ASN A 38 15.68 0.72 -21.54
CA ASN A 38 15.93 1.77 -22.57
C ASN A 38 14.62 2.49 -22.97
N THR A 39 13.63 2.49 -22.07
CA THR A 39 12.32 3.10 -22.31
C THR A 39 12.37 4.61 -22.14
N CYS A 40 11.52 5.31 -22.91
CA CYS A 40 11.30 6.76 -22.80
C CYS A 40 9.94 6.99 -22.15
N HIS A 41 9.93 7.42 -20.89
CA HIS A 41 8.71 7.58 -20.09
C HIS A 41 7.77 8.63 -20.69
N SER A 42 8.33 9.71 -21.22
CA SER A 42 7.59 10.79 -21.90
C SER A 42 6.86 10.34 -23.17
N LYS A 43 7.16 9.14 -23.69
CA LYS A 43 6.49 8.54 -24.86
C LYS A 43 5.59 7.36 -24.48
N ASP A 44 5.52 6.96 -23.22
CA ASP A 44 4.63 5.89 -22.78
C ASP A 44 3.18 6.40 -22.79
N PRO A 45 2.25 5.76 -23.53
CA PRO A 45 0.85 6.14 -23.51
C PRO A 45 0.17 5.88 -22.16
N ASN A 46 0.74 5.01 -21.32
CA ASN A 46 0.26 4.66 -19.98
C ASN A 46 1.42 4.67 -18.98
N PRO A 47 2.03 5.85 -18.72
CA PRO A 47 3.31 5.99 -18.01
C PRO A 47 3.23 5.61 -16.53
N TYR A 48 2.02 5.54 -15.98
CA TYR A 48 1.74 5.29 -14.59
C TYR A 48 1.15 3.89 -14.43
N ARG A 49 1.68 3.05 -13.51
CA ARG A 49 1.06 1.73 -13.20
C ARG A 49 1.20 1.22 -11.75
N TYR A 50 2.17 1.68 -10.95
CA TYR A 50 2.57 0.97 -9.71
C TYR A 50 3.04 1.88 -8.56
N TYR A 51 2.31 2.94 -8.18
CA TYR A 51 2.78 3.90 -7.15
C TYR A 51 2.25 3.61 -5.74
N GLY A 52 1.89 2.36 -5.47
CA GLY A 52 1.36 1.89 -4.19
C GLY A 52 0.28 2.82 -3.62
N THR A 53 0.30 3.09 -2.31
CA THR A 53 -0.69 3.98 -1.67
C THR A 53 -0.65 5.45 -2.14
N LYS A 54 0.30 5.85 -2.98
CA LYS A 54 0.39 7.22 -3.53
C LYS A 54 -0.26 7.36 -4.91
N THR A 55 -0.86 6.28 -5.40
CA THR A 55 -1.73 6.27 -6.58
C THR A 55 -2.84 7.31 -6.47
N PRO A 56 -3.05 8.18 -7.48
CA PRO A 56 -4.21 9.07 -7.50
C PRO A 56 -5.49 8.28 -7.73
N TYR A 57 -6.56 8.66 -7.04
CA TYR A 57 -7.87 8.00 -7.14
C TYR A 57 -8.33 7.79 -8.58
N ARG A 58 -8.29 8.88 -9.36
CA ARG A 58 -8.68 8.92 -10.78
C ARG A 58 -7.91 7.97 -11.68
N ILE A 59 -6.79 7.39 -11.22
CA ILE A 59 -6.05 6.38 -11.99
C ILE A 59 -6.50 4.97 -11.58
N ALA A 60 -6.65 4.72 -10.28
CA ALA A 60 -7.13 3.45 -9.77
C ALA A 60 -8.55 3.11 -10.23
N THR A 61 -9.38 4.12 -10.53
CA THR A 61 -10.78 3.95 -10.92
C THR A 61 -11.09 4.13 -12.41
N GLN A 62 -10.09 4.30 -13.30
CA GLN A 62 -10.33 4.60 -14.73
C GLN A 62 -11.13 3.52 -15.47
N ASN A 63 -10.98 2.26 -15.03
CA ASN A 63 -11.68 1.12 -15.61
C ASN A 63 -12.83 0.65 -14.70
N ASN A 64 -13.43 1.58 -13.95
CA ASN A 64 -14.66 1.31 -13.23
C ASN A 64 -15.82 1.38 -14.23
N ASN A 65 -16.16 0.24 -14.81
CA ASN A 65 -17.45 0.09 -15.48
C ASN A 65 -18.55 0.13 -14.42
N GLU A 66 -19.68 0.76 -14.76
CA GLU A 66 -20.90 0.66 -13.96
C GLU A 66 -21.23 -0.83 -13.76
N SER A 67 -21.35 -1.21 -12.48
CA SER A 67 -21.77 -2.55 -12.09
C SER A 67 -23.12 -2.40 -11.41
N ASP A 68 -24.16 -2.86 -12.07
CA ASP A 68 -25.53 -2.71 -11.58
C ASP A 68 -25.80 -3.72 -10.45
N ILE A 69 -26.08 -3.21 -9.26
CA ILE A 69 -26.76 -3.99 -8.23
C ILE A 69 -28.25 -4.04 -8.58
N PRO A 70 -28.94 -5.18 -8.43
CA PRO A 70 -30.38 -5.25 -8.65
C PRO A 70 -31.13 -4.45 -7.57
N LEU A 71 -31.39 -3.17 -7.86
CA LEU A 71 -32.09 -2.23 -6.96
C LEU A 71 -33.62 -2.22 -7.15
N GLU A 72 -34.17 -3.08 -8.02
CA GLU A 72 -35.61 -3.09 -8.30
C GLU A 72 -36.41 -3.38 -7.02
N GLY A 73 -37.31 -2.47 -6.66
CA GLY A 73 -38.13 -2.56 -5.45
C GLY A 73 -37.41 -2.25 -4.13
N CYS A 74 -36.17 -1.73 -4.18
CA CYS A 74 -35.36 -1.42 -3.01
C CYS A 74 -35.09 0.08 -2.87
N THR A 75 -35.28 0.64 -1.67
CA THR A 75 -35.01 2.05 -1.35
C THR A 75 -33.84 2.16 -0.36
N PRO A 76 -32.81 2.98 -0.63
CA PRO A 76 -31.73 3.19 0.34
C PRO A 76 -32.24 3.97 1.55
N ILE A 77 -31.98 3.46 2.76
CA ILE A 77 -32.42 4.07 4.01
C ILE A 77 -31.26 4.50 4.91
N VAL A 78 -30.08 3.87 4.75
CA VAL A 78 -28.86 4.29 5.45
C VAL A 78 -27.68 4.22 4.49
N PHE A 79 -26.90 5.28 4.42
CA PHE A 79 -25.62 5.35 3.72
C PHE A 79 -24.49 5.62 4.72
N TYR A 80 -23.49 4.76 4.73
CA TYR A 80 -22.26 4.94 5.49
C TYR A 80 -21.06 4.93 4.55
N MET A 81 -20.18 5.92 4.65
CA MET A 81 -18.90 5.93 3.94
C MET A 81 -17.76 6.13 4.91
N LEU A 82 -16.70 5.34 4.75
CA LEU A 82 -15.38 5.62 5.30
C LEU A 82 -14.43 5.88 4.14
N SER A 83 -13.85 7.07 4.10
CA SER A 83 -12.93 7.49 3.03
C SER A 83 -11.55 7.85 3.59
N ARG A 84 -10.50 7.57 2.83
CA ARG A 84 -9.16 8.07 3.10
C ARG A 84 -9.07 9.53 2.66
N HIS A 85 -8.25 10.33 3.34
CA HIS A 85 -7.92 11.68 2.86
C HIS A 85 -7.48 11.70 1.37
N ALA A 86 -7.75 12.82 0.72
CA ALA A 86 -7.35 13.10 -0.66
C ALA A 86 -5.82 13.20 -0.81
N THR A 87 -5.37 13.47 -2.04
CA THR A 87 -3.95 13.72 -2.33
C THR A 87 -3.40 14.83 -1.45
N ARG A 88 -2.33 14.52 -0.75
CA ARG A 88 -1.61 15.43 0.14
C ARG A 88 -0.15 15.56 -0.28
N TYR A 89 0.50 16.60 0.21
CA TYR A 89 1.95 16.71 0.17
C TYR A 89 2.62 15.63 1.05
N PRO A 90 3.91 15.33 0.81
CA PRO A 90 4.69 14.43 1.65
C PRO A 90 4.74 14.88 3.11
N ASP A 91 5.24 13.99 3.98
CA ASP A 91 5.54 14.36 5.36
C ASP A 91 6.74 15.33 5.39
N GLU A 92 6.79 16.21 6.39
CA GLU A 92 7.85 17.24 6.52
C GLU A 92 9.27 16.69 6.29
N GLU A 93 9.59 15.55 6.93
CA GLU A 93 10.90 14.90 6.83
C GLU A 93 11.31 14.66 5.37
N TYR A 94 10.38 14.14 4.55
CA TYR A 94 10.62 13.91 3.13
C TYR A 94 10.78 15.20 2.36
N ILE A 95 10.01 16.25 2.67
CA ILE A 95 10.15 17.55 2.00
C ILE A 95 11.53 18.14 2.28
N VAL A 96 12.00 18.05 3.52
CA VAL A 96 13.34 18.51 3.91
C VAL A 96 14.44 17.75 3.15
N ASP A 97 14.34 16.42 3.06
CA ASP A 97 15.30 15.62 2.31
C ASP A 97 15.29 15.94 0.80
N LEU A 98 14.11 16.16 0.22
CA LEU A 98 13.97 16.56 -1.18
C LEU A 98 14.65 17.89 -1.46
N ILE A 99 14.42 18.91 -0.61
CA ILE A 99 15.05 20.23 -0.75
C ILE A 99 16.57 20.13 -0.67
N LYS A 100 17.08 19.26 0.22
CA LYS A 100 18.52 19.12 0.48
C LYS A 100 19.25 18.31 -0.59
N LEU A 101 18.68 17.19 -1.03
CA LEU A 101 19.39 16.16 -1.77
C LEU A 101 19.07 16.15 -3.28
N LEU A 102 17.83 16.49 -3.65
CA LEU A 102 17.39 16.41 -5.04
C LEU A 102 18.19 17.31 -6.01
N PRO A 103 18.65 18.53 -5.64
CA PRO A 103 19.46 19.36 -6.53
C PRO A 103 20.81 18.72 -6.89
N ALA A 104 21.45 18.05 -5.94
CA ALA A 104 22.72 17.35 -6.17
C ALA A 104 22.52 16.13 -7.08
N LEU A 105 21.46 15.35 -6.85
CA LEU A 105 21.10 14.22 -7.72
C LEU A 105 20.81 14.70 -9.15
N LYS A 106 20.00 15.74 -9.32
CA LYS A 106 19.69 16.34 -10.62
C LYS A 106 20.96 16.72 -11.38
N LYS A 107 21.90 17.41 -10.71
CA LYS A 107 23.19 17.78 -11.29
C LYS A 107 23.99 16.55 -11.74
N ASN A 108 24.13 15.55 -10.87
CA ASN A 108 24.90 14.34 -11.18
C ASN A 108 24.32 13.54 -12.36
N ILE A 109 22.98 13.49 -12.46
CA ILE A 109 22.26 12.83 -13.56
C ILE A 109 22.49 13.60 -14.86
N THR A 110 22.36 14.94 -14.86
CA THR A 110 22.66 15.77 -16.04
C THR A 110 24.10 15.59 -16.50
N GLU A 111 25.09 15.61 -15.61
CA GLU A 111 26.49 15.37 -15.95
C GLU A 111 26.70 13.97 -16.55
N SER A 112 26.04 12.95 -15.99
CA SER A 112 26.09 11.58 -16.50
C SER A 112 25.44 11.44 -17.88
N PHE A 113 24.36 12.18 -18.13
CA PHE A 113 23.68 12.24 -19.43
C PHE A 113 24.56 12.86 -20.50
N LEU A 114 25.18 14.01 -20.21
CA LEU A 114 26.12 14.67 -21.12
C LEU A 114 27.35 13.80 -21.42
N ALA A 115 27.76 12.95 -20.47
CA ALA A 115 28.84 11.99 -20.66
C ALA A 115 28.42 10.70 -21.41
N GLY A 116 27.15 10.58 -21.83
CA GLY A 116 26.64 9.40 -22.55
C GLY A 116 26.53 8.15 -21.68
N LYS A 117 26.43 8.28 -20.34
CA LYS A 117 26.44 7.16 -19.39
C LYS A 117 25.06 6.68 -18.97
N THR A 118 24.00 7.33 -19.45
CA THR A 118 22.61 7.03 -19.03
C THR A 118 21.86 6.33 -20.15
N LYS A 119 20.73 5.72 -19.79
CA LYS A 119 19.75 5.10 -20.69
C LYS A 119 18.47 5.94 -20.82
N LEU A 120 18.45 7.15 -20.28
CA LEU A 120 17.33 8.08 -20.39
C LEU A 120 17.26 8.67 -21.81
N CYS A 121 16.05 8.86 -22.33
CA CYS A 121 15.86 9.58 -23.59
C CYS A 121 16.01 11.10 -23.38
N ILE A 122 16.26 11.84 -24.46
CA ILE A 122 16.41 13.30 -24.44
C ILE A 122 15.17 13.96 -23.83
N GLU A 123 13.96 13.49 -24.18
CA GLU A 123 12.71 14.08 -23.70
C GLU A 123 12.51 13.93 -22.19
N ASP A 124 12.91 12.78 -21.62
CA ASP A 124 12.85 12.55 -20.17
C ASP A 124 13.85 13.45 -19.44
N MET A 125 15.06 13.59 -20.00
CA MET A 125 16.09 14.45 -19.42
C MET A 125 15.71 15.92 -19.47
N GLU A 126 15.12 16.41 -20.57
CA GLU A 126 14.63 17.77 -20.65
C GLU A 126 13.57 18.07 -19.58
N LYS A 127 12.68 17.10 -19.28
CA LYS A 127 11.71 17.23 -18.19
C LYS A 127 12.39 17.27 -16.83
N ILE A 128 13.38 16.42 -16.57
CA ILE A 128 14.15 16.43 -15.32
C ILE A 128 14.87 17.78 -15.15
N GLU A 129 15.50 18.29 -16.20
CA GLU A 129 16.20 19.58 -16.19
C GLU A 129 15.27 20.77 -15.94
N LYS A 130 14.05 20.73 -16.46
CA LYS A 130 13.03 21.76 -16.22
C LYS A 130 12.27 21.57 -14.91
N PHE A 131 12.45 20.45 -14.20
CA PHE A 131 11.75 20.20 -12.95
C PHE A 131 12.17 21.19 -11.86
N GLU A 132 11.18 21.80 -11.21
CA GLU A 132 11.34 22.65 -10.03
C GLU A 132 10.55 22.05 -8.86
N LEU A 133 11.20 21.94 -7.70
CA LEU A 133 10.55 21.44 -6.50
C LEU A 133 9.69 22.54 -5.88
N ASN A 134 8.39 22.48 -6.12
CA ASN A 134 7.40 23.42 -5.58
C ASN A 134 6.73 22.85 -4.33
N MET A 135 7.52 22.52 -3.30
CA MET A 135 7.04 22.04 -1.99
C MET A 135 7.80 22.75 -0.87
N LYS A 136 7.09 23.13 0.18
CA LYS A 136 7.69 23.75 1.37
C LYS A 136 7.41 22.89 2.60
N LYS A 137 8.24 23.03 3.63
CA LYS A 137 8.05 22.31 4.89
C LYS A 137 6.65 22.56 5.49
N GLU A 138 6.13 23.76 5.31
CA GLU A 138 4.78 24.14 5.78
C GLU A 138 3.64 23.44 5.03
N ASP A 139 3.93 22.75 3.93
CA ASP A 139 2.96 21.92 3.22
C ASP A 139 2.79 20.53 3.88
N ASP A 140 3.47 20.24 5.00
CA ASP A 140 3.39 18.96 5.73
C ASP A 140 1.96 18.43 5.82
N ASN A 141 1.74 17.27 5.19
CA ASN A 141 0.46 16.57 5.16
C ASN A 141 -0.75 17.37 4.62
N ARG A 142 -0.54 18.58 4.09
CA ARG A 142 -1.61 19.45 3.59
C ARG A 142 -2.26 18.82 2.35
N ILE A 143 -3.58 18.87 2.29
CA ILE A 143 -4.33 18.39 1.13
C ILE A 143 -4.16 19.40 -0.02
N ASN A 144 -3.93 18.91 -1.23
CA ASN A 144 -3.67 19.77 -2.41
C ASN A 144 -4.88 20.67 -2.76
N LYS A 145 -6.10 20.21 -2.47
CA LYS A 145 -7.33 20.97 -2.63
C LYS A 145 -8.19 20.83 -1.38
N ASN A 146 -8.37 21.92 -0.64
CA ASN A 146 -9.25 21.95 0.51
C ASN A 146 -10.71 22.00 0.04
N ILE A 147 -11.53 21.10 0.60
CA ILE A 147 -12.97 21.24 0.61
C ILE A 147 -13.31 21.46 2.08
N ASP A 148 -13.84 22.64 2.42
CA ASP A 148 -14.29 22.91 3.78
C ASP A 148 -15.57 22.10 4.02
N PHE A 149 -15.46 21.08 4.87
CA PHE A 149 -16.60 20.31 5.35
C PHE A 149 -16.75 20.56 6.85
N GLU A 150 -17.92 21.04 7.27
CA GLU A 150 -18.25 21.15 8.69
C GLU A 150 -18.49 19.75 9.26
N GLY A 151 -17.46 19.19 9.91
CA GLY A 151 -17.50 17.87 10.52
C GLY A 151 -17.13 17.92 12.00
N LYS A 152 -17.61 16.92 12.76
CA LYS A 152 -17.18 16.69 14.14
C LYS A 152 -16.13 15.59 14.16
N VAL A 153 -15.04 15.80 14.90
CA VAL A 153 -14.01 14.78 15.11
C VAL A 153 -14.60 13.65 15.98
N ASN A 154 -14.52 12.42 15.49
CA ASN A 154 -14.94 11.21 16.23
C ASN A 154 -13.72 10.34 16.57
N ASP A 155 -12.89 10.84 17.48
CA ASP A 155 -11.63 10.18 17.87
C ASP A 155 -11.85 8.78 18.45
N GLY A 156 -12.93 8.59 19.22
CA GLY A 156 -13.25 7.29 19.82
C GLY A 156 -13.53 6.20 18.79
N LEU A 157 -14.02 6.58 17.61
CA LEU A 157 -14.28 5.66 16.51
C LEU A 157 -13.07 5.50 15.59
N LEU A 158 -12.41 6.60 15.21
CA LEU A 158 -11.43 6.60 14.11
C LEU A 158 -9.97 6.41 14.56
N ASN A 159 -9.63 6.63 15.83
CA ASN A 159 -8.26 6.49 16.34
C ASN A 159 -7.95 5.08 16.90
N PHE A 160 -8.76 4.06 16.62
CA PHE A 160 -8.53 2.68 17.09
C PHE A 160 -7.08 2.20 16.81
N HIS A 161 -6.55 2.54 15.63
CA HIS A 161 -5.19 2.20 15.20
C HIS A 161 -4.10 2.90 16.04
N LYS A 162 -4.29 4.18 16.39
CA LYS A 162 -3.35 4.92 17.25
C LYS A 162 -3.38 4.37 18.67
N THR A 163 -4.57 4.07 19.20
CA THR A 163 -4.74 3.45 20.52
C THR A 163 -4.07 2.09 20.58
N CYS A 164 -4.32 1.23 19.59
CA CYS A 164 -3.69 -0.09 19.50
C CYS A 164 -2.16 0.00 19.45
N LYS A 165 -1.61 0.89 18.60
CA LYS A 165 -0.16 1.14 18.51
C LYS A 165 0.44 1.58 19.85
N LYS A 166 -0.25 2.46 20.60
CA LYS A 166 0.20 2.90 21.93
C LYS A 166 0.20 1.75 22.95
N LEU A 167 -0.81 0.89 22.93
CA LEU A 167 -0.92 -0.25 23.86
C LEU A 167 0.15 -1.30 23.58
N ARG A 168 0.33 -1.70 22.32
CA ARG A 168 1.35 -2.70 21.94
C ARG A 168 2.76 -2.25 22.29
N LYS A 169 3.08 -0.96 22.08
CA LYS A 169 4.37 -0.39 22.50
C LYS A 169 4.64 -0.50 23.99
N LYS A 170 3.62 -0.50 24.85
CA LYS A 170 3.80 -0.68 26.30
C LYS A 170 4.10 -2.13 26.68
N CYS A 171 3.83 -3.08 25.78
CA CYS A 171 4.00 -4.51 26.03
C CYS A 171 5.33 -5.08 25.52
N ASP A 172 6.23 -4.24 24.98
CA ASP A 172 7.43 -4.68 24.25
C ASP A 172 7.15 -5.74 23.16
N ASP A 173 5.89 -5.80 22.69
CA ASP A 173 5.46 -6.68 21.61
C ASP A 173 5.85 -6.01 20.29
N PRO A 174 6.79 -6.59 19.52
CA PRO A 174 7.18 -6.02 18.23
C PRO A 174 5.90 -5.92 17.39
N SER A 175 5.53 -4.70 17.05
CA SER A 175 4.15 -4.39 16.64
C SER A 175 3.72 -5.12 15.36
N TYR A 176 4.63 -5.77 14.64
CA TYR A 176 4.43 -6.47 13.38
C TYR A 176 5.40 -7.65 13.28
N ASP A 177 5.01 -8.74 12.62
CA ASP A 177 5.99 -9.68 12.11
C ASP A 177 6.69 -8.99 10.93
N VAL A 178 7.89 -8.48 11.20
CA VAL A 178 8.69 -7.74 10.21
C VAL A 178 9.59 -8.66 9.40
N LYS A 179 9.61 -9.98 9.65
CA LYS A 179 10.54 -10.90 8.98
C LYS A 179 10.38 -10.87 7.47
N GLU A 180 9.15 -10.94 6.99
CA GLU A 180 8.84 -10.93 5.55
C GLU A 180 9.15 -9.56 4.93
N ILE A 181 8.85 -8.48 5.65
CA ILE A 181 9.20 -7.11 5.25
C ILE A 181 10.72 -6.95 5.12
N ASP A 182 11.47 -7.31 6.17
CA ASP A 182 12.92 -7.18 6.24
C ASP A 182 13.61 -8.10 5.23
N SER A 183 13.08 -9.32 5.05
CA SER A 183 13.57 -10.29 4.05
C SER A 183 13.44 -9.72 2.64
N PHE A 184 12.28 -9.13 2.29
CA PHE A 184 12.10 -8.51 0.98
C PHE A 184 12.97 -7.26 0.80
N GLN A 185 12.95 -6.35 1.76
CA GLN A 185 13.68 -5.08 1.73
C GLN A 185 15.20 -5.24 1.65
N ASN A 186 15.72 -6.36 2.19
CA ASN A 186 17.14 -6.71 2.12
C ASN A 186 17.47 -7.78 1.07
N GLY A 187 16.45 -8.28 0.37
CA GLY A 187 16.56 -9.32 -0.63
C GLY A 187 17.19 -8.88 -1.95
N VAL A 188 17.39 -9.86 -2.83
CA VAL A 188 18.05 -9.69 -4.12
C VAL A 188 17.33 -8.71 -5.06
N LEU A 189 15.99 -8.72 -5.05
CA LEU A 189 15.17 -7.85 -5.90
C LEU A 189 15.39 -6.37 -5.59
N MET A 190 15.35 -5.98 -4.32
CA MET A 190 15.58 -4.59 -3.92
C MET A 190 17.02 -4.14 -4.20
N LYS A 191 18.02 -5.01 -4.02
CA LYS A 191 19.41 -4.72 -4.42
C LYS A 191 19.53 -4.51 -5.92
N ASN A 192 18.81 -5.29 -6.71
CA ASN A 192 18.80 -5.17 -8.16
C ASN A 192 18.07 -3.92 -8.64
N VAL A 193 17.01 -3.45 -7.95
CA VAL A 193 16.40 -2.15 -8.26
C VAL A 193 17.41 -1.02 -8.08
N VAL A 194 18.16 -1.01 -6.97
CA VAL A 194 19.22 0.00 -6.75
C VAL A 194 20.21 -0.02 -7.92
N LYS A 195 20.71 -1.21 -8.30
CA LYS A 195 21.64 -1.37 -9.42
C LYS A 195 21.03 -0.93 -10.76
N SER A 196 19.81 -1.38 -11.06
CA SER A 196 19.07 -1.10 -12.28
C SER A 196 18.89 0.41 -12.48
N VAL A 197 18.40 1.11 -11.45
CA VAL A 197 18.19 2.56 -11.49
C VAL A 197 19.53 3.30 -11.58
N SER A 198 20.57 2.87 -10.85
CA SER A 198 21.92 3.43 -10.99
C SER A 198 22.47 3.33 -12.40
N GLU A 199 22.33 2.17 -13.04
CA GLU A 199 22.73 1.95 -14.43
C GLU A 199 21.91 2.80 -15.40
N ARG A 200 20.61 2.97 -15.13
CA ARG A 200 19.72 3.78 -15.96
C ARG A 200 20.14 5.25 -15.99
N ILE A 201 20.46 5.82 -14.84
CA ILE A 201 20.77 7.25 -14.71
C ILE A 201 22.27 7.57 -14.72
N GLY A 202 23.14 6.55 -14.77
CA GLY A 202 24.59 6.69 -14.78
C GLY A 202 25.21 7.16 -13.46
N VAL A 203 24.47 7.12 -12.34
CA VAL A 203 24.89 7.60 -11.01
C VAL A 203 24.77 6.45 -9.99
N PRO A 204 25.83 6.15 -9.21
CA PRO A 204 25.73 5.18 -8.12
C PRO A 204 24.74 5.66 -7.05
N LEU A 205 23.78 4.80 -6.67
CA LEU A 205 22.74 5.10 -5.70
C LEU A 205 22.78 4.16 -4.51
N THR A 206 22.22 4.63 -3.41
CA THR A 206 21.91 3.87 -2.20
C THR A 206 20.42 3.52 -2.15
N LYS A 207 20.01 2.69 -1.17
CA LYS A 207 18.58 2.42 -0.91
C LYS A 207 17.81 3.70 -0.56
N ASP A 208 18.44 4.62 0.18
CA ASP A 208 17.81 5.88 0.57
C ASP A 208 17.61 6.81 -0.62
N ASP A 209 18.56 6.82 -1.57
CA ASP A 209 18.37 7.55 -2.83
C ASP A 209 17.20 7.00 -3.64
N ILE A 210 17.05 5.66 -3.72
CA ILE A 210 15.89 5.03 -4.38
C ILE A 210 14.59 5.46 -3.71
N LYS A 211 14.54 5.46 -2.37
CA LYS A 211 13.37 5.92 -1.62
C LYS A 211 13.06 7.38 -1.93
N LEU A 212 14.07 8.25 -1.93
CA LEU A 212 13.92 9.67 -2.24
C LEU A 212 13.40 9.89 -3.68
N LEU A 213 13.99 9.23 -4.67
CA LEU A 213 13.58 9.30 -6.07
C LEU A 213 12.16 8.76 -6.27
N TYR A 214 11.81 7.65 -5.61
CA TYR A 214 10.47 7.08 -5.66
C TYR A 214 9.45 8.04 -5.07
N ILE A 215 9.72 8.61 -3.89
CA ILE A 215 8.88 9.64 -3.27
C ILE A 215 8.72 10.87 -4.19
N THR A 216 9.82 11.34 -4.80
CA THR A 216 9.79 12.46 -5.76
C THR A 216 8.85 12.17 -6.92
N CYS A 217 8.98 10.98 -7.53
CA CYS A 217 8.12 10.53 -8.62
C CYS A 217 6.65 10.47 -8.19
N VAL A 218 6.34 9.68 -7.16
CA VAL A 218 4.93 9.35 -6.85
C VAL A 218 4.16 10.56 -6.36
N PHE A 219 4.78 11.45 -5.56
CA PHE A 219 4.13 12.68 -5.12
C PHE A 219 4.11 13.75 -6.22
N GLY A 220 5.17 13.87 -7.02
CA GLY A 220 5.18 14.77 -8.17
C GLY A 220 4.03 14.47 -9.14
N TYR A 221 3.82 13.18 -9.42
CA TYR A 221 2.71 12.71 -10.25
C TYR A 221 1.36 12.95 -9.56
N ALA A 222 1.22 12.55 -8.29
CA ALA A 222 -0.06 12.63 -7.61
C ALA A 222 -0.56 14.05 -7.40
N LEU A 223 0.35 15.00 -7.17
CA LEU A 223 0.04 16.42 -7.04
C LEU A 223 -0.18 17.11 -8.39
N ASN A 224 -0.03 16.39 -9.51
CA ASN A 224 -0.07 16.93 -10.86
C ASN A 224 0.97 18.04 -11.09
N ASN A 225 2.11 17.95 -10.40
CA ASN A 225 3.23 18.88 -10.51
C ASN A 225 4.15 18.45 -11.67
N SER A 226 4.58 17.18 -11.66
CA SER A 226 5.45 16.64 -12.71
C SER A 226 5.59 15.12 -12.60
N ASP A 227 5.67 14.43 -13.73
CA ASP A 227 6.02 13.02 -13.84
C ASP A 227 7.51 12.81 -14.19
N ALA A 228 8.30 13.88 -14.29
CA ALA A 228 9.68 13.85 -14.79
C ALA A 228 10.55 12.82 -14.07
N TRP A 229 10.51 12.82 -12.74
CA TRP A 229 11.31 11.93 -11.91
C TRP A 229 10.84 10.48 -11.94
N CYS A 230 9.66 10.17 -12.48
CA CYS A 230 9.25 8.79 -12.71
C CYS A 230 10.05 8.12 -13.85
N SER A 231 10.63 8.92 -14.75
CA SER A 231 11.45 8.41 -15.84
C SER A 231 12.75 7.73 -15.38
N VAL A 232 13.21 7.98 -14.15
CA VAL A 232 14.40 7.32 -13.58
C VAL A 232 14.15 5.86 -13.23
N PHE A 233 12.91 5.39 -13.29
CA PHE A 233 12.55 4.00 -13.06
C PHE A 233 12.05 3.35 -14.35
N SER A 234 12.39 2.09 -14.55
CA SER A 234 11.67 1.24 -15.51
C SER A 234 10.36 0.74 -14.88
N ASN A 235 9.46 0.20 -15.72
CA ASN A 235 8.23 -0.43 -15.22
C ASN A 235 8.50 -1.61 -14.29
N ASP A 236 9.58 -2.37 -14.52
CA ASP A 236 9.92 -3.50 -13.65
C ASP A 236 10.51 -3.05 -12.30
N ASP A 237 11.27 -1.94 -12.29
CA ASP A 237 11.70 -1.32 -11.02
C ASP A 237 10.49 -0.92 -10.18
N LEU A 238 9.50 -0.26 -10.80
CA LEU A 238 8.28 0.18 -10.12
C LEU A 238 7.41 -0.98 -9.64
N ARG A 239 7.34 -2.11 -10.37
CA ARG A 239 6.63 -3.32 -9.90
C ARG A 239 7.23 -3.87 -8.61
N VAL A 240 8.56 -3.88 -8.51
CA VAL A 240 9.26 -4.33 -7.29
C VAL A 240 9.04 -3.35 -6.15
N LEU A 241 9.07 -2.04 -6.41
CA LEU A 241 8.80 -1.00 -5.41
C LEU A 241 7.34 -1.01 -4.93
N GLU A 242 6.37 -1.31 -5.79
CA GLU A 242 4.98 -1.51 -5.37
C GLU A 242 4.84 -2.75 -4.48
N PHE A 243 5.50 -3.86 -4.84
CA PHE A 243 5.48 -5.04 -3.99
C PHE A 243 6.11 -4.77 -2.62
N ASN A 244 7.14 -3.92 -2.56
CA ASN A 244 7.70 -3.45 -1.29
C ASN A 244 6.66 -2.69 -0.45
N ASP A 245 5.86 -1.81 -1.06
CA ASP A 245 4.78 -1.12 -0.36
C ASP A 245 3.68 -2.10 0.07
N ASP A 246 3.35 -3.09 -0.77
CA ASP A 246 2.30 -4.07 -0.51
C ASP A 246 2.64 -5.01 0.64
N ILE A 247 3.88 -5.51 0.71
CA ILE A 247 4.31 -6.39 1.80
C ILE A 247 4.38 -5.61 3.12
N ASP A 248 4.84 -4.36 3.11
CA ASP A 248 4.82 -3.49 4.28
C ASP A 248 3.39 -3.30 4.80
N ASP A 249 2.47 -2.96 3.90
CA ASP A 249 1.06 -2.74 4.20
C ASP A 249 0.34 -4.01 4.65
N TYR A 250 0.66 -5.16 4.04
CA TYR A 250 0.04 -6.45 4.37
C TYR A 250 0.34 -6.84 5.82
N TYR A 251 1.61 -6.74 6.22
CA TYR A 251 2.07 -7.13 7.56
C TYR A 251 1.78 -6.07 8.63
N LYS A 252 1.76 -4.78 8.26
CA LYS A 252 1.46 -3.70 9.22
C LYS A 252 -0.01 -3.36 9.37
N ASP A 253 -0.78 -3.52 8.29
CA ASP A 253 -2.14 -3.01 8.22
C ASP A 253 -3.22 -4.03 7.86
N ALA A 254 -2.88 -5.25 7.47
CA ALA A 254 -3.87 -6.24 7.05
C ALA A 254 -3.54 -7.65 7.55
N TYR A 255 -3.48 -8.63 6.64
CA TYR A 255 -3.56 -10.05 6.97
C TYR A 255 -2.28 -10.67 7.52
N GLY A 256 -1.16 -9.94 7.60
CA GLY A 256 0.06 -10.49 8.21
C GLY A 256 -0.03 -10.62 9.74
N ASN A 257 -1.03 -10.03 10.38
CA ASN A 257 -1.33 -10.30 11.80
C ASN A 257 -2.82 -10.05 12.11
N ASP A 258 -3.47 -11.01 12.76
CA ASP A 258 -4.86 -10.92 13.21
C ASP A 258 -5.22 -9.64 13.98
N VAL A 259 -4.30 -9.13 14.79
CA VAL A 259 -4.50 -7.90 15.57
C VAL A 259 -4.73 -6.69 14.65
N ASN A 260 -4.15 -6.68 13.45
CA ASN A 260 -4.27 -5.58 12.50
C ASN A 260 -5.73 -5.31 12.12
N TYR A 261 -6.50 -6.35 11.82
CA TYR A 261 -7.90 -6.17 11.42
C TYR A 261 -8.88 -6.33 12.59
N LYS A 262 -8.57 -7.12 13.63
CA LYS A 262 -9.43 -7.23 14.82
C LYS A 262 -9.63 -5.89 15.53
N GLN A 263 -8.60 -5.03 15.56
CA GLN A 263 -8.68 -3.70 16.19
C GLN A 263 -9.64 -2.74 15.47
N ALA A 264 -10.08 -3.03 14.24
CA ALA A 264 -11.08 -2.24 13.51
C ALA A 264 -12.52 -2.47 13.99
N CYS A 265 -12.74 -3.36 14.99
CA CYS A 265 -14.06 -3.67 15.52
C CYS A 265 -14.92 -2.46 15.94
N PRO A 266 -14.39 -1.28 16.37
CA PRO A 266 -15.24 -0.13 16.66
C PRO A 266 -16.02 0.36 15.43
N ILE A 267 -15.44 0.22 14.23
CA ILE A 267 -16.09 0.55 12.96
C ILE A 267 -17.22 -0.44 12.66
N ALA A 268 -16.97 -1.75 12.80
CA ALA A 268 -18.01 -2.77 12.64
C ALA A 268 -19.18 -2.54 13.61
N ARG A 269 -18.89 -2.26 14.89
CA ARG A 269 -19.89 -1.93 15.90
C ARG A 269 -20.72 -0.71 15.52
N TYR A 270 -20.07 0.35 15.02
CA TYR A 270 -20.75 1.57 14.61
C TYR A 270 -21.69 1.31 13.43
N ILE A 271 -21.20 0.66 12.37
CA ILE A 271 -22.00 0.34 11.17
C ILE A 271 -23.19 -0.55 11.53
N PHE A 272 -22.96 -1.61 12.31
CA PHE A 272 -24.02 -2.52 12.74
C PHE A 272 -25.13 -1.78 13.51
N ASN A 273 -24.75 -0.96 14.51
CA ASN A 273 -25.71 -0.19 15.30
C ASN A 273 -26.45 0.84 14.45
N LEU A 274 -25.75 1.47 13.50
CA LEU A 274 -26.34 2.43 12.56
C LEU A 274 -27.40 1.74 11.70
N PHE A 275 -27.11 0.57 11.13
CA PHE A 275 -28.04 -0.20 10.30
C PHE A 275 -29.23 -0.73 11.12
N LYS A 276 -28.99 -1.26 12.32
CA LYS A 276 -30.06 -1.66 13.25
C LYS A 276 -31.00 -0.50 13.60
N SER A 277 -30.45 0.71 13.71
CA SER A 277 -31.26 1.92 13.92
C SER A 277 -32.01 2.39 12.67
N GLY A 278 -31.61 1.94 11.48
CA GLY A 278 -32.27 2.21 10.21
C GLY A 278 -33.55 1.38 10.06
N GLU A 279 -33.54 0.11 10.47
CA GLU A 279 -34.74 -0.76 10.44
C GLU A 279 -35.92 -0.20 11.25
N ASN A 280 -35.64 0.59 12.28
CA ASN A 280 -36.64 1.13 13.21
C ASN A 280 -36.96 2.62 12.96
N SER A 281 -36.57 3.16 11.80
CA SER A 281 -36.59 4.59 11.51
C SER A 281 -37.17 4.83 10.11
N ASN A 282 -38.02 5.85 9.99
CA ASN A 282 -38.46 6.36 8.68
C ASN A 282 -37.47 7.37 8.08
N ASP A 283 -36.54 7.90 8.89
CA ASP A 283 -35.55 8.88 8.45
C ASP A 283 -34.39 8.21 7.71
N THR A 284 -34.02 8.77 6.56
CA THR A 284 -32.79 8.43 5.85
C THR A 284 -31.58 8.97 6.59
N LYS A 285 -30.56 8.13 6.78
CA LYS A 285 -29.32 8.50 7.48
C LYS A 285 -28.13 8.45 6.54
N VAL A 286 -27.32 9.51 6.55
CA VAL A 286 -26.08 9.60 5.78
C VAL A 286 -24.94 9.90 6.74
N VAL A 287 -23.90 9.06 6.75
CA VAL A 287 -22.72 9.23 7.61
C VAL A 287 -21.46 9.14 6.76
N LEU A 288 -20.63 10.18 6.84
CA LEU A 288 -19.35 10.26 6.13
C LEU A 288 -18.22 10.37 7.16
N HIS A 289 -17.30 9.42 7.16
CA HIS A 289 -16.10 9.45 7.99
C HIS A 289 -14.85 9.51 7.11
N PHE A 290 -13.83 10.22 7.60
CA PHE A 290 -12.56 10.39 6.91
C PHE A 290 -11.41 9.90 7.80
N SER A 291 -10.47 9.15 7.22
CA SER A 291 -9.35 8.55 7.95
C SER A 291 -8.07 8.47 7.11
N HIS A 292 -7.08 7.73 7.60
CA HIS A 292 -5.79 7.49 6.93
C HIS A 292 -5.73 6.09 6.32
N ALA A 293 -4.79 5.90 5.39
CA ALA A 293 -4.58 4.62 4.70
C ALA A 293 -4.41 3.44 5.67
N GLY A 294 -3.63 3.61 6.74
CA GLY A 294 -3.41 2.54 7.72
C GLY A 294 -4.69 2.09 8.44
N ALA A 295 -5.62 3.01 8.71
CA ALA A 295 -6.90 2.67 9.32
C ALA A 295 -7.85 2.00 8.33
N ILE A 296 -7.90 2.51 7.09
CA ILE A 296 -8.83 1.99 6.08
C ILE A 296 -8.46 0.58 5.64
N LYS A 297 -7.17 0.28 5.47
CA LYS A 297 -6.66 -1.07 5.17
C LYS A 297 -7.05 -2.09 6.25
N LYS A 298 -7.01 -1.70 7.52
CA LYS A 298 -7.46 -2.54 8.65
C LYS A 298 -8.96 -2.84 8.56
N VAL A 299 -9.77 -1.86 8.11
CA VAL A 299 -11.20 -2.03 7.87
C VAL A 299 -11.47 -2.95 6.67
N TYR A 300 -10.73 -2.81 5.57
CA TYR A 300 -10.83 -3.75 4.43
C TYR A 300 -10.54 -5.17 4.86
N ALA A 301 -9.45 -5.37 5.62
CA ALA A 301 -9.08 -6.68 6.12
C ALA A 301 -10.13 -7.27 7.07
N MET A 302 -10.75 -6.44 7.91
CA MET A 302 -11.86 -6.83 8.81
C MET A 302 -13.09 -7.31 8.03
N PHE A 303 -13.41 -6.66 6.90
CA PHE A 303 -14.47 -7.09 5.99
C PHE A 303 -14.10 -8.30 5.12
N GLY A 304 -12.84 -8.77 5.15
CA GLY A 304 -12.39 -9.89 4.32
C GLY A 304 -12.02 -9.52 2.89
N LEU A 305 -11.89 -8.23 2.58
CA LEU A 305 -11.62 -7.76 1.24
C LEU A 305 -10.15 -7.94 0.85
N PHE A 306 -9.93 -8.31 -0.42
CA PHE A 306 -8.59 -8.43 -1.03
C PHE A 306 -7.66 -9.45 -0.36
N ARG A 307 -8.24 -10.47 0.28
CA ARG A 307 -7.46 -11.59 0.84
C ARG A 307 -7.08 -12.59 -0.26
N ASP A 308 -5.79 -12.79 -0.42
CA ASP A 308 -5.21 -13.85 -1.24
C ASP A 308 -5.43 -15.24 -0.62
N GLU A 309 -5.38 -16.28 -1.46
CA GLU A 309 -5.51 -17.67 -0.99
C GLU A 309 -4.30 -18.08 -0.14
N LEU A 310 -3.12 -17.70 -0.59
CA LEU A 310 -1.86 -17.86 0.13
C LEU A 310 -1.43 -16.53 0.74
N PRO A 311 -0.80 -16.53 1.94
CA PRO A 311 -0.21 -15.32 2.50
C PRO A 311 0.86 -14.73 1.59
N LEU A 312 0.95 -13.40 1.55
CA LEU A 312 2.01 -12.70 0.82
C LEU A 312 3.35 -12.90 1.54
N THR A 313 4.34 -13.49 0.89
CA THR A 313 5.70 -13.71 1.41
C THR A 313 6.74 -12.91 0.62
N ALA A 314 7.95 -12.76 1.16
CA ALA A 314 9.04 -12.03 0.53
C ALA A 314 9.47 -12.63 -0.82
N ASP A 315 9.37 -13.93 -1.00
CA ASP A 315 9.72 -14.64 -2.23
C ASP A 315 8.55 -14.74 -3.22
N ALA A 316 7.33 -14.34 -2.82
CA ALA A 316 6.13 -14.47 -3.63
C ALA A 316 6.05 -13.51 -4.83
N PHE A 317 7.00 -12.58 -4.98
CA PHE A 317 6.94 -11.56 -6.05
C PHE A 317 6.65 -12.16 -7.43
N CYS A 318 7.41 -13.18 -7.86
CA CYS A 318 7.20 -13.77 -9.19
C CYS A 318 6.03 -14.75 -9.29
N SER A 319 5.67 -15.44 -8.22
CA SER A 319 4.54 -16.39 -8.22
C SER A 319 3.20 -15.68 -8.11
N GLU A 320 3.13 -14.58 -7.36
CA GLU A 320 1.90 -13.85 -7.03
C GLU A 320 1.77 -12.53 -7.80
N GLN A 321 2.05 -12.59 -9.10
CA GLN A 321 1.87 -11.46 -10.02
C GLN A 321 0.39 -11.04 -10.16
N ASN A 322 -0.54 -11.91 -9.76
CA ASN A 322 -1.98 -11.71 -9.75
C ASN A 322 -2.58 -11.49 -8.34
N ARG A 323 -1.74 -11.19 -7.32
CA ARG A 323 -2.20 -10.92 -5.94
C ARG A 323 -3.35 -9.92 -5.90
N LYS A 324 -4.29 -10.16 -5.00
CA LYS A 324 -5.44 -9.29 -4.70
C LYS A 324 -5.01 -8.13 -3.81
N TRP A 325 -4.08 -8.35 -2.88
CA TRP A 325 -3.52 -7.28 -2.06
C TRP A 325 -2.55 -6.41 -2.86
N ARG A 326 -3.07 -5.36 -3.51
CA ARG A 326 -2.30 -4.34 -4.23
C ARG A 326 -2.67 -2.93 -3.81
N SER A 327 -1.81 -2.30 -3.03
CA SER A 327 -2.05 -0.99 -2.41
C SER A 327 -2.37 0.11 -3.42
N SER A 328 -1.84 0.04 -4.64
CA SER A 328 -2.13 0.98 -5.72
C SER A 328 -3.58 0.95 -6.20
N LEU A 329 -4.18 -0.24 -6.24
CA LEU A 329 -5.55 -0.44 -6.69
C LEU A 329 -6.55 -0.33 -5.53
N ILE A 330 -6.18 -0.90 -4.38
CA ILE A 330 -7.12 -1.05 -3.26
C ILE A 330 -7.03 0.10 -2.26
N ALA A 331 -5.89 0.77 -2.14
CA ALA A 331 -5.70 1.86 -1.19
C ALA A 331 -5.04 3.12 -1.81
N PRO A 332 -5.49 3.61 -2.99
CA PRO A 332 -5.02 4.88 -3.54
C PRO A 332 -5.37 6.06 -2.63
N PHE A 333 -4.87 7.26 -2.94
CA PHE A 333 -5.42 8.48 -2.34
C PHE A 333 -6.94 8.54 -2.56
N ASN A 334 -7.69 9.08 -1.60
CA ASN A 334 -9.15 9.21 -1.66
C ASN A 334 -9.95 7.89 -1.78
N THR A 335 -9.32 6.73 -1.59
CA THR A 335 -10.04 5.45 -1.58
C THR A 335 -11.18 5.44 -0.55
N ASN A 336 -12.26 4.72 -0.85
CA ASN A 336 -13.44 4.66 0.01
C ASN A 336 -13.95 3.23 0.18
N ILE A 337 -14.70 3.03 1.25
CA ILE A 337 -15.64 1.93 1.40
C ILE A 337 -16.98 2.49 1.83
N GLU A 338 -18.01 2.07 1.12
CA GLU A 338 -19.38 2.51 1.28
C GLU A 338 -20.24 1.31 1.64
N LEU A 339 -21.15 1.47 2.59
CA LEU A 339 -22.13 0.47 2.94
C LEU A 339 -23.51 1.13 2.93
N VAL A 340 -24.44 0.51 2.22
CA VAL A 340 -25.80 1.03 2.06
C VAL A 340 -26.78 -0.03 2.54
N LEU A 341 -27.63 0.34 3.49
CA LEU A 341 -28.79 -0.44 3.89
C LEU A 341 -29.98 -0.03 3.03
N TYR A 342 -30.59 -1.01 2.37
CA TYR A 342 -31.79 -0.88 1.57
C TYR A 342 -32.97 -1.55 2.27
N GLN A 343 -34.15 -0.95 2.10
CA GLN A 343 -35.43 -1.56 2.39
C GLN A 343 -36.05 -2.07 1.08
N CYS A 344 -36.26 -3.38 0.99
CA CYS A 344 -36.79 -4.08 -0.19
C CYS A 344 -38.12 -4.77 0.20
N GLY A 345 -39.22 -4.00 0.20
CA GLY A 345 -40.48 -4.46 0.78
C GLY A 345 -40.37 -4.63 2.30
N GLU A 346 -40.57 -5.86 2.79
CA GLU A 346 -40.43 -6.23 4.21
C GLU A 346 -39.01 -6.69 4.59
N GLU A 347 -38.12 -6.84 3.60
CA GLU A 347 -36.74 -7.28 3.82
C GLU A 347 -35.75 -6.13 3.83
N TYR A 348 -34.63 -6.32 4.52
CA TYR A 348 -33.48 -5.41 4.48
C TYR A 348 -32.28 -6.07 3.81
N LYS A 349 -31.59 -5.31 2.96
CA LYS A 349 -30.38 -5.75 2.25
C LYS A 349 -29.25 -4.75 2.40
N VAL A 350 -28.02 -5.23 2.38
CA VAL A 350 -26.81 -4.44 2.48
C VAL A 350 -26.02 -4.58 1.19
N ALA A 351 -25.71 -3.46 0.55
CA ALA A 351 -24.68 -3.40 -0.47
C ALA A 351 -23.40 -2.82 0.14
N THR A 352 -22.25 -3.40 -0.20
CA THR A 352 -20.94 -2.83 0.12
C THR A 352 -20.21 -2.48 -1.17
N PHE A 353 -19.59 -1.32 -1.19
CA PHE A 353 -18.80 -0.84 -2.32
C PHE A 353 -17.40 -0.49 -1.88
N HIS A 354 -16.40 -0.85 -2.67
CA HIS A 354 -15.04 -0.36 -2.56
C HIS A 354 -14.73 0.45 -3.80
N ASN A 355 -14.34 1.71 -3.62
CA ASN A 355 -14.11 2.65 -4.72
C ASN A 355 -15.25 2.62 -5.76
N GLU A 356 -16.48 2.79 -5.26
CA GLU A 356 -17.74 2.72 -6.02
C GLU A 356 -18.05 1.38 -6.73
N LYS A 357 -17.25 0.33 -6.53
CA LYS A 357 -17.51 -1.01 -7.08
C LYS A 357 -18.15 -1.93 -6.05
N PRO A 358 -19.26 -2.62 -6.37
CA PRO A 358 -19.85 -3.63 -5.50
C PRO A 358 -18.80 -4.69 -5.11
N VAL A 359 -18.72 -5.00 -3.82
CA VAL A 359 -17.81 -6.02 -3.29
C VAL A 359 -18.52 -6.90 -2.27
N LYS A 360 -18.23 -8.20 -2.34
CA LYS A 360 -18.69 -9.15 -1.33
C LYS A 360 -17.81 -9.09 -0.09
N VAL A 361 -18.44 -8.95 1.07
CA VAL A 361 -17.78 -9.00 2.38
C VAL A 361 -18.00 -10.36 3.07
N ASN A 362 -17.18 -10.66 4.08
CA ASN A 362 -17.34 -11.85 4.91
C ASN A 362 -18.76 -11.96 5.49
N GLY A 363 -19.32 -13.17 5.49
CA GLY A 363 -20.66 -13.43 5.98
C GLY A 363 -21.79 -13.27 4.95
N CYS A 364 -21.47 -12.78 3.76
CA CYS A 364 -22.42 -12.58 2.66
C CYS A 364 -22.17 -13.56 1.51
N ASP A 365 -23.24 -13.91 0.78
CA ASP A 365 -23.13 -14.81 -0.38
C ASP A 365 -22.66 -14.05 -1.64
N ASP A 366 -23.10 -12.80 -1.77
CA ASP A 366 -22.89 -11.90 -2.90
C ASP A 366 -22.74 -10.43 -2.43
N GLU A 367 -22.60 -9.51 -3.39
CA GLU A 367 -22.45 -8.07 -3.18
C GLU A 367 -23.71 -7.37 -2.64
N PHE A 368 -24.90 -8.00 -2.76
CA PHE A 368 -26.20 -7.47 -2.33
C PHE A 368 -26.88 -8.37 -1.30
N CYS A 369 -26.27 -8.37 -0.13
CA CYS A 369 -26.46 -9.34 0.94
C CYS A 369 -27.72 -9.09 1.76
N SER A 370 -28.40 -10.16 2.21
CA SER A 370 -29.44 -10.03 3.24
C SER A 370 -28.86 -9.45 4.53
N PHE A 371 -29.56 -8.47 5.13
CA PHE A 371 -29.13 -7.88 6.39
C PHE A 371 -29.04 -8.90 7.53
N ASN A 372 -29.81 -9.99 7.49
CA ASN A 372 -29.71 -11.09 8.46
C ASN A 372 -28.35 -11.81 8.37
N LYS A 373 -27.87 -12.08 7.16
CA LYS A 373 -26.56 -12.72 6.93
C LYS A 373 -25.40 -11.81 7.33
N PHE A 374 -25.49 -10.54 6.95
CA PHE A 374 -24.57 -9.50 7.42
C PHE A 374 -24.54 -9.46 8.95
N SER A 375 -25.71 -9.35 9.60
CA SER A 375 -25.85 -9.26 11.06
C SER A 375 -25.26 -10.47 11.78
N ALA A 376 -25.46 -11.69 11.25
CA ALA A 376 -24.90 -12.91 11.84
C ALA A 376 -23.37 -12.88 12.00
N THR A 377 -22.68 -12.10 11.16
CA THR A 377 -21.22 -11.94 11.21
C THR A 377 -20.79 -10.73 12.03
N TYR A 378 -21.44 -9.58 11.83
CA TYR A 378 -20.97 -8.31 12.43
C TYR A 378 -21.57 -8.00 13.80
N GLU A 379 -22.72 -8.58 14.19
CA GLU A 379 -23.28 -8.42 15.53
C GLU A 379 -22.39 -9.05 16.62
N PRO A 380 -21.90 -10.31 16.49
CA PRO A 380 -21.00 -10.87 17.49
C PRO A 380 -19.69 -10.08 17.59
N MET A 381 -19.13 -9.65 16.45
CA MET A 381 -17.94 -8.82 16.40
C MET A 381 -18.15 -7.47 17.11
N SER A 382 -19.32 -6.87 16.91
CA SER A 382 -19.75 -5.64 17.58
C SER A 382 -19.80 -5.79 19.10
N LYS A 383 -20.45 -6.86 19.59
CA LYS A 383 -20.60 -7.15 21.02
C LYS A 383 -19.28 -7.49 21.71
N ALA A 384 -18.39 -8.22 21.02
CA ALA A 384 -17.09 -8.62 21.54
C ALA A 384 -16.00 -7.53 21.40
N CYS A 385 -16.33 -6.35 20.85
CA CYS A 385 -15.34 -5.35 20.52
C CYS A 385 -14.67 -4.73 21.76
N ASN A 386 -13.41 -5.09 21.98
CA ASN A 386 -12.57 -4.52 23.02
C ASN A 386 -11.14 -4.30 22.48
N VAL A 387 -10.87 -3.09 22.00
CA VAL A 387 -9.56 -2.71 21.43
C VAL A 387 -8.44 -2.91 22.44
N SER A 388 -8.67 -2.64 23.72
CA SER A 388 -7.66 -2.82 24.76
C SER A 388 -7.24 -4.28 24.89
N LYS A 389 -8.21 -5.21 24.93
CA LYS A 389 -7.94 -6.66 25.01
C LYS A 389 -7.30 -7.20 23.73
N ILE A 390 -7.75 -6.71 22.56
CA ILE A 390 -7.20 -7.11 21.26
C ILE A 390 -5.74 -6.67 21.11
N CYS A 391 -5.41 -5.47 21.59
CA CYS A 391 -4.11 -4.84 21.36
C CYS A 391 -3.13 -4.94 22.53
N CYS A 392 -3.56 -5.42 23.69
CA CYS A 392 -2.71 -5.56 24.86
C CYS A 392 -2.70 -7.00 25.34
N THR A 393 -1.82 -7.81 24.76
CA THR A 393 -1.60 -9.22 25.13
C THR A 393 -0.90 -9.35 26.50
N CYS A 394 -0.23 -8.29 26.97
CA CYS A 394 0.47 -8.26 28.24
C CYS A 394 -0.29 -7.53 29.38
N CYS A 395 -1.41 -6.85 29.08
CA CYS A 395 -2.21 -6.19 30.10
C CYS A 395 -2.91 -7.27 30.93
N LYS A 396 -2.46 -7.49 32.17
CA LYS A 396 -3.24 -8.26 33.14
C LYS A 396 -4.58 -7.55 33.37
N GLU A 397 -5.67 -8.32 33.38
CA GLU A 397 -7.03 -7.85 33.66
C GLU A 397 -7.15 -7.20 35.04
#